data_AF-R7TFC0-F1
#
_entry.id   AF-R7TFC0-F1
#
_cell.length_a   1.000
_cell.length_b   1.000
_cell.length_c   1.000
_cell.angle_alpha   90.00
_cell.angle_beta   90.00
_cell.angle_gamma   90.00
#
_symmetry.space_group_name_H-M   'P 1'
#
loop_
_entity.id
_entity.type
_entity.pdbx_description
1 polymer ?
#
loop_
_entity_poly.entity_id
_entity_poly.type
_entity_poly.pdbx_seq_one_letter_code
_entity_poly.pdbx_strand_id
1 'polypeptide(L)'
;MPHSPHQNLCISAQLSQSHKQRFYFGEVTVLIPKTWSAKSSYGDVQQESSDTKDVFIEPKTNNKASNAPYTPQPEDCGNMGEYIHLTDAFMKDDSEAEKYGPRGKVLVHEWGHYRFGLYDEYPLSDKERFYRSSSGSIEATRCSLEIDGRLLIPGG
;
A
#
# COMPACT_ATOMS: atom_id res chain seq x y z
N MET A 1 29.02 -27.07 -0.16
CA MET A 1 27.65 -26.54 -0.22
C MET A 1 27.71 -25.03 -0.03
N PRO A 2 27.30 -24.24 -1.02
CA PRO A 2 26.90 -22.86 -0.74
C PRO A 2 25.46 -22.60 -1.19
N HIS A 3 24.69 -21.97 -0.29
CA HIS A 3 23.31 -21.56 -0.50
C HIS A 3 23.22 -20.35 -1.45
N SER A 4 22.15 -20.39 -2.26
CA SER A 4 21.77 -19.41 -3.28
C SER A 4 21.34 -18.07 -2.65
N PRO A 5 21.56 -16.92 -3.32
CA PRO A 5 21.12 -15.62 -2.82
C PRO A 5 19.64 -15.39 -3.16
N HIS A 6 18.78 -15.34 -2.15
CA HIS A 6 17.40 -14.88 -2.31
C HIS A 6 17.38 -13.35 -2.34
N GLN A 7 16.95 -12.77 -3.47
CA GLN A 7 16.65 -11.35 -3.61
C GLN A 7 15.36 -11.01 -2.85
N ASN A 8 15.43 -10.94 -1.53
CA ASN A 8 14.38 -10.43 -0.66
C ASN A 8 14.82 -9.10 -0.06
N LEU A 9 14.71 -7.99 -0.78
CA LEU A 9 14.96 -6.65 -0.20
C LEU A 9 14.48 -5.60 -1.22
N CYS A 10 13.29 -4.99 -1.07
CA CYS A 10 13.21 -3.61 -0.57
C CYS A 10 11.89 -3.29 0.16
N ILE A 11 10.85 -4.12 0.03
CA ILE A 11 9.49 -3.81 0.54
C ILE A 11 9.40 -3.96 2.07
N SER A 12 10.01 -5.03 2.62
CA SER A 12 10.03 -5.30 4.07
C SER A 12 10.79 -4.23 4.86
N ALA A 13 11.86 -3.65 4.29
CA ALA A 13 12.68 -2.66 4.99
C ALA A 13 11.92 -1.35 5.27
N GLN A 14 11.11 -0.87 4.31
CA GLN A 14 10.38 0.39 4.47
C GLN A 14 9.22 0.28 5.47
N LEU A 15 8.47 -0.82 5.44
CA LEU A 15 7.39 -1.08 6.40
C LEU A 15 7.94 -1.32 7.82
N SER A 16 9.02 -2.10 7.94
CA SER A 16 9.67 -2.40 9.21
C SER A 16 10.33 -1.17 9.85
N GLN A 17 11.06 -0.37 9.07
CA GLN A 17 11.73 0.83 9.55
C GLN A 17 10.74 1.92 9.98
N SER A 18 9.61 2.03 9.29
CA SER A 18 8.56 3.01 9.59
C SER A 18 7.81 2.71 10.90
N HIS A 19 7.76 1.44 11.35
CA HIS A 19 6.98 1.04 12.53
C HIS A 19 7.80 0.43 13.68
N LYS A 20 9.12 0.58 13.70
CA LYS A 20 10.01 -0.08 14.69
C LYS A 20 9.83 -1.61 14.69
N GLN A 21 9.83 -2.24 13.51
CA GLN A 21 9.67 -3.70 13.29
C GLN A 21 8.29 -4.28 13.66
N ARG A 22 7.25 -3.45 13.82
CA ARG A 22 5.92 -3.94 14.23
C ARG A 22 5.06 -4.50 13.09
N PHE A 23 5.35 -4.15 11.84
CA PHE A 23 4.61 -4.64 10.68
C PHE A 23 5.58 -5.08 9.58
N TYR A 24 5.28 -6.23 9.00
CA TYR A 24 6.01 -6.82 7.88
C TYR A 24 5.03 -7.68 7.05
N PHE A 25 5.30 -7.83 5.76
CA PHE A 25 4.64 -8.86 4.96
C PHE A 25 5.24 -10.21 5.33
N GLY A 26 4.40 -11.14 5.76
CA GLY A 26 4.81 -12.51 6.09
C GLY A 26 5.08 -13.30 4.81
N GLU A 27 4.16 -14.20 4.47
CA GLU A 27 4.20 -14.94 3.22
C GLU A 27 3.50 -14.15 2.09
N VAL A 28 4.09 -14.18 0.89
CA VAL A 28 3.51 -13.55 -0.30
C VAL A 28 3.46 -14.57 -1.42
N THR A 29 2.24 -14.89 -1.86
CA THR A 29 1.99 -15.78 -2.99
C THR A 29 1.68 -14.94 -4.22
N VAL A 30 2.40 -15.20 -5.32
CA VAL A 30 2.20 -14.48 -6.59
C VAL A 30 1.67 -15.43 -7.64
N LEU A 31 0.47 -15.13 -8.14
CA LEU A 31 -0.12 -15.88 -9.24
C LEU A 31 0.42 -15.40 -10.57
N ILE A 32 1.09 -16.31 -11.27
CA ILE A 32 1.67 -16.04 -12.59
C ILE A 32 0.65 -16.43 -13.67
N PRO A 33 0.36 -15.56 -14.65
CA PRO A 33 -0.53 -15.88 -15.75
C PRO A 33 -0.06 -17.10 -16.54
N LYS A 34 -1.00 -17.96 -16.97
CA LYS A 34 -0.71 -19.14 -17.80
C LYS A 34 -0.03 -18.81 -19.13
N THR A 35 -0.13 -17.56 -19.60
CA THR A 35 0.49 -17.07 -20.84
C THR A 35 2.00 -16.83 -20.71
N TRP A 36 2.54 -16.79 -19.50
CA TRP A 36 3.97 -16.60 -19.29
C TRP A 36 4.72 -17.92 -19.46
N SER A 37 5.92 -17.87 -20.05
CA SER A 37 6.77 -19.05 -20.19
C SER A 37 7.15 -19.61 -18.81
N ALA A 38 6.97 -20.92 -18.65
CA ALA A 38 7.33 -21.61 -17.41
C ALA A 38 8.83 -21.44 -17.12
N LYS A 39 9.16 -21.15 -15.87
CA LYS A 39 10.53 -21.11 -15.35
C LYS A 39 10.67 -22.14 -14.25
N SER A 40 11.86 -22.72 -14.10
CA SER A 40 12.17 -23.68 -13.03
C SER A 40 12.05 -23.07 -11.62
N SER A 41 12.01 -21.75 -11.50
CA SER A 41 11.80 -21.02 -10.24
C SER A 41 10.32 -20.91 -9.84
N TYR A 42 9.38 -21.25 -10.71
CA TYR A 42 7.96 -21.21 -10.38
C TYR A 42 7.58 -22.47 -9.59
N GLY A 43 6.88 -22.29 -8.47
CA GLY A 43 6.35 -23.40 -7.69
C GLY A 43 5.18 -24.09 -8.39
N ASP A 44 4.68 -25.16 -7.78
CA ASP A 44 3.50 -25.87 -8.26
C ASP A 44 2.29 -24.93 -8.33
N VAL A 45 1.45 -25.14 -9.35
CA VAL A 45 0.24 -24.33 -9.56
C VAL A 45 -0.72 -24.59 -8.40
N GLN A 46 -0.80 -23.64 -7.47
CA GLN A 46 -1.89 -23.59 -6.50
C GLN A 46 -3.10 -22.91 -7.12
N GLN A 47 -4.29 -23.46 -6.88
CA GLN A 47 -5.53 -22.87 -7.34
C GLN A 47 -5.91 -21.75 -6.37
N GLU A 48 -5.72 -20.51 -6.81
CA GLU A 48 -6.19 -19.33 -6.10
C GLU A 48 -7.43 -18.77 -6.77
N SER A 49 -8.36 -18.24 -5.98
CA SER A 49 -9.55 -17.55 -6.50
C SER A 49 -9.24 -16.07 -6.75
N SER A 50 -9.84 -15.50 -7.80
CA SER A 50 -9.83 -14.04 -7.99
C SER A 50 -10.55 -13.30 -6.85
N ASP A 51 -11.39 -13.99 -6.10
CA ASP A 51 -12.24 -13.41 -5.05
C ASP A 51 -11.49 -13.20 -3.73
N THR A 52 -10.28 -13.76 -3.58
CA THR A 52 -9.48 -13.70 -2.35
C THR A 52 -8.16 -12.96 -2.54
N LYS A 53 -8.07 -12.09 -3.55
CA LYS A 53 -6.84 -11.37 -3.89
C LYS A 53 -6.63 -10.17 -2.95
N ASP A 54 -5.46 -10.09 -2.33
CA ASP A 54 -5.05 -8.88 -1.60
C ASP A 54 -4.57 -7.77 -2.55
N VAL A 55 -3.93 -8.15 -3.66
CA VAL A 55 -3.39 -7.24 -4.67
C VAL A 55 -3.77 -7.71 -6.06
N PHE A 56 -4.36 -6.82 -6.85
CA PHE A 56 -4.69 -7.03 -8.25
C PHE A 56 -3.83 -6.16 -9.14
N ILE A 57 -3.10 -6.76 -10.08
CA ILE A 57 -2.29 -6.04 -11.07
C ILE A 57 -2.93 -6.23 -12.44
N GLU A 58 -3.48 -5.17 -13.01
CA GLU A 58 -4.08 -5.22 -14.34
C GLU A 58 -3.18 -4.60 -15.43
N PRO A 59 -3.30 -5.04 -16.69
CA PRO A 59 -2.66 -4.38 -17.81
C PRO A 59 -3.25 -2.97 -18.01
N LYS A 60 -2.40 -1.99 -18.28
CA LYS A 60 -2.86 -0.66 -18.71
C LYS A 60 -3.76 -0.76 -19.93
N THR A 61 -4.93 -0.13 -19.86
CA THR A 61 -5.87 -0.05 -20.98
C THR A 61 -5.77 1.30 -21.70
N ASN A 62 -6.10 1.32 -23.00
CA ASN A 62 -6.10 2.55 -23.79
C ASN A 62 -7.28 3.49 -23.46
N ASN A 63 -8.23 3.03 -22.63
CA ASN A 63 -9.49 3.72 -22.33
C ASN A 63 -9.34 4.63 -21.10
N LYS A 64 -8.40 5.59 -21.12
CA LYS A 64 -8.26 6.71 -20.15
C LYS A 64 -8.38 6.36 -18.64
N ALA A 65 -8.30 5.10 -18.23
CA ALA A 65 -8.29 4.73 -16.82
C ALA A 65 -6.99 5.29 -16.21
N SER A 66 -7.11 5.94 -15.05
CA SER A 66 -5.96 6.40 -14.30
C SER A 66 -5.07 5.20 -13.98
N ASN A 67 -3.74 5.35 -14.09
CA ASN A 67 -2.81 4.33 -13.60
C ASN A 67 -2.54 4.45 -12.09
N ALA A 68 -3.29 5.33 -11.41
CA ALA A 68 -3.16 5.57 -9.99
C ALA A 68 -3.47 4.28 -9.23
N PRO A 69 -2.58 3.84 -8.34
CA PRO A 69 -2.91 2.86 -7.32
C PRO A 69 -4.11 3.32 -6.50
N TYR A 70 -4.97 2.37 -6.12
CA TYR A 70 -6.11 2.64 -5.24
C TYR A 70 -6.54 1.38 -4.51
N THR A 71 -7.28 1.56 -3.43
CA THR A 71 -7.90 0.48 -2.66
C THR A 71 -9.38 0.79 -2.48
N PRO A 72 -10.32 -0.02 -3.04
CA PRO A 72 -11.73 0.15 -2.76
C PRO A 72 -12.01 -0.04 -1.27
N GLN A 73 -12.59 0.99 -0.67
CA GLN A 73 -12.96 1.00 0.74
C GLN A 73 -14.39 1.51 0.88
N PRO A 74 -15.40 0.66 0.63
CA PRO A 74 -16.80 1.03 0.82
C PRO A 74 -17.18 1.17 2.30
N GLU A 75 -16.42 0.56 3.20
CA GLU A 75 -16.65 0.54 4.65
C GLU A 75 -16.00 1.72 5.38
N ASP A 76 -16.42 1.92 6.64
CA ASP A 76 -15.88 2.94 7.54
C ASP A 76 -14.44 2.63 8.01
N CYS A 77 -13.80 3.62 8.64
CA CYS A 77 -12.45 3.48 9.18
C CYS A 77 -12.33 2.32 10.19
N GLY A 78 -11.18 1.65 10.19
CA GLY A 78 -10.92 0.47 11.03
C GLY A 78 -11.35 -0.85 10.40
N ASN A 79 -12.10 -0.82 9.30
CA ASN A 79 -12.44 -1.99 8.50
C ASN A 79 -11.45 -2.20 7.36
N MET A 80 -11.26 -3.46 6.97
CA MET A 80 -10.39 -3.83 5.86
C MET A 80 -11.01 -3.43 4.52
N GLY A 81 -10.22 -2.86 3.62
CA GLY A 81 -10.61 -2.60 2.24
C GLY A 81 -10.72 -3.89 1.41
N GLU A 82 -11.23 -3.82 0.18
CA GLU A 82 -11.48 -5.03 -0.61
C GLU A 82 -10.19 -5.66 -1.17
N TYR A 83 -9.39 -4.87 -1.89
CA TYR A 83 -8.09 -5.28 -2.46
C TYR A 83 -7.30 -4.04 -2.90
N ILE A 84 -5.99 -4.16 -3.01
CA ILE A 84 -5.13 -3.12 -3.59
C ILE A 84 -5.11 -3.29 -5.11
N HIS A 85 -5.47 -2.25 -5.84
CA HIS A 85 -5.38 -2.21 -7.29
C HIS A 85 -4.09 -1.52 -7.74
N LEU A 86 -3.38 -2.15 -8.67
CA LEU A 86 -2.21 -1.61 -9.34
C LEU A 86 -2.30 -1.86 -10.85
N THR A 87 -1.59 -1.05 -11.63
CA THR A 87 -1.45 -1.28 -13.07
C THR A 87 -0.03 -1.71 -13.42
N ASP A 88 0.12 -2.45 -14.50
CA ASP A 88 1.43 -2.86 -14.98
C ASP A 88 2.29 -1.67 -15.44
N ALA A 89 1.66 -0.57 -15.89
CA ALA A 89 2.32 0.69 -16.16
C ALA A 89 2.91 1.31 -14.89
N PHE A 90 2.13 1.42 -13.80
CA PHE A 90 2.67 1.86 -12.52
C PHE A 90 3.84 0.98 -12.07
N MET A 91 3.75 -0.34 -12.25
CA MET A 91 4.79 -1.28 -11.80
C MET A 91 6.08 -1.21 -12.62
N LYS A 92 6.01 -0.93 -13.93
CA LYS A 92 7.14 -1.08 -14.86
C LYS A 92 7.69 0.23 -15.41
N ASP A 93 6.88 1.30 -15.47
CA ASP A 93 7.27 2.60 -16.02
C ASP A 93 7.60 3.56 -14.88
N ASP A 94 8.88 3.94 -14.77
CA ASP A 94 9.35 4.86 -13.73
C ASP A 94 8.75 6.26 -13.89
N SER A 95 8.56 6.72 -15.12
CA SER A 95 7.94 8.03 -15.39
C SER A 95 6.45 8.06 -15.03
N GLU A 96 5.78 6.90 -15.11
CA GLU A 96 4.41 6.76 -14.62
C GLU A 96 4.37 6.74 -13.09
N ALA A 97 5.25 5.96 -12.45
CA ALA A 97 5.31 5.86 -11.00
C ALA A 97 5.68 7.18 -10.32
N GLU A 98 6.57 7.98 -10.91
CA GLU A 98 6.99 9.29 -10.38
C GLU A 98 5.83 10.27 -10.16
N LYS A 99 4.70 10.11 -10.88
CA LYS A 99 3.49 10.93 -10.70
C LYS A 99 2.84 10.72 -9.34
N TYR A 100 3.03 9.56 -8.73
CA TYR A 100 2.42 9.15 -7.46
C TYR A 100 3.43 9.09 -6.31
N GLY A 101 4.72 8.93 -6.64
CA GLY A 101 5.82 8.88 -5.70
C GLY A 101 6.52 7.52 -5.67
N PRO A 102 7.48 7.31 -4.74
CA PRO A 102 8.23 6.07 -4.67
C PRO A 102 7.31 4.87 -4.46
N ARG A 103 7.38 3.86 -5.34
CA ARG A 103 6.46 2.70 -5.35
C ARG A 103 6.26 2.04 -3.98
N GLY A 104 7.32 1.89 -3.21
CA GLY A 104 7.23 1.30 -1.87
C GLY A 104 6.41 2.15 -0.89
N LYS A 105 6.47 3.49 -0.98
CA LYS A 105 5.63 4.37 -0.17
C LYS A 105 4.18 4.31 -0.61
N VAL A 106 3.93 4.30 -1.92
CA VAL A 106 2.58 4.17 -2.48
C VAL A 106 1.96 2.82 -2.09
N LEU A 107 2.73 1.73 -2.14
CA LEU A 107 2.25 0.43 -1.67
C LEU A 107 1.92 0.42 -0.18
N VAL A 108 2.73 1.08 0.66
CA VAL A 108 2.45 1.20 2.11
C VAL A 108 1.20 2.05 2.35
N HIS A 109 1.00 3.09 1.56
CA HIS A 109 -0.20 3.94 1.58
C HIS A 109 -1.46 3.11 1.30
N GLU A 110 -1.49 2.40 0.16
CA GLU A 110 -2.60 1.50 -0.20
C GLU A 110 -2.77 0.35 0.78
N TRP A 111 -1.68 -0.19 1.33
CA TRP A 111 -1.76 -1.20 2.37
C TRP A 111 -2.40 -0.68 3.66
N GLY A 112 -2.23 0.61 3.98
CA GLY A 112 -2.92 1.27 5.08
C GLY A 112 -4.44 1.33 4.87
N HIS A 113 -4.88 1.71 3.66
CA HIS A 113 -6.28 1.64 3.26
C HIS A 113 -6.80 0.20 3.37
N TYR A 114 -6.07 -0.75 2.80
CA TYR A 114 -6.47 -2.16 2.79
C TYR A 114 -6.56 -2.72 4.21
N ARG A 115 -5.55 -2.54 5.05
CA ARG A 115 -5.49 -3.24 6.35
C ARG A 115 -6.30 -2.56 7.45
N PHE A 116 -6.38 -1.23 7.44
CA PHE A 116 -6.91 -0.45 8.55
C PHE A 116 -8.04 0.50 8.17
N GLY A 117 -8.42 0.56 6.89
CA GLY A 117 -9.48 1.45 6.43
C GLY A 117 -9.12 2.93 6.59
N LEU A 118 -7.84 3.28 6.45
CA LEU A 118 -7.42 4.69 6.53
C LEU A 118 -8.09 5.48 5.40
N TYR A 119 -8.32 6.77 5.56
CA TYR A 119 -8.75 7.63 4.46
C TYR A 119 -7.60 8.52 4.03
N ASP A 120 -7.62 8.96 2.77
CA ASP A 120 -6.70 9.98 2.30
C ASP A 120 -6.83 11.25 3.13
N GLU A 121 -5.69 11.78 3.59
CA GLU A 121 -5.65 13.03 4.36
C GLU A 121 -5.65 14.28 3.45
N TYR A 122 -5.60 14.09 2.13
CA TYR A 122 -5.64 15.17 1.15
C TYR A 122 -7.02 15.27 0.50
N PRO A 123 -7.48 16.49 0.18
CA PRO A 123 -8.77 16.67 -0.46
C PRO A 123 -8.74 16.11 -1.89
N LEU A 124 -9.78 15.36 -2.25
CA LEU A 124 -10.15 15.17 -3.66
C LEU A 124 -10.69 16.52 -4.18
N SER A 125 -10.45 16.82 -5.46
CA SER A 125 -10.49 18.16 -6.07
C SER A 125 -11.78 18.99 -5.87
N ASP A 126 -12.85 18.40 -5.34
CA ASP A 126 -14.15 19.01 -5.08
C ASP A 126 -14.46 19.25 -3.58
N LYS A 127 -13.59 18.83 -2.65
CA LYS A 127 -13.84 18.91 -1.21
C LYS A 127 -12.64 19.43 -0.44
N GLU A 128 -12.48 20.76 -0.35
CA GLU A 128 -11.55 21.40 0.59
C GLU A 128 -11.92 21.03 2.04
N ARG A 129 -11.38 19.93 2.55
CA ARG A 129 -11.49 19.53 3.96
C ARG A 129 -10.10 19.35 4.54
N PHE A 130 -9.37 20.45 4.65
CA PHE A 130 -8.12 20.49 5.39
C PHE A 130 -8.37 21.06 6.78
N TYR A 131 -7.59 20.58 7.75
CA TYR A 131 -7.44 21.29 9.01
C TYR A 131 -6.67 22.58 8.75
N ARG A 132 -7.37 23.72 8.85
CA ARG A 132 -6.74 25.04 8.94
C ARG A 132 -6.32 25.24 10.39
N SER A 133 -5.04 25.52 10.61
CA SER A 133 -4.57 25.96 11.92
C SER A 133 -5.31 27.23 12.34
N SER A 134 -5.23 27.57 13.63
CA SER A 134 -5.75 28.85 14.14
C SER A 134 -5.13 30.07 13.46
N SER A 135 -3.95 29.95 12.84
CA SER A 135 -3.31 30.99 12.02
C SER A 135 -3.71 30.94 10.53
N GLY A 136 -4.64 30.06 10.15
CA GLY A 136 -5.13 29.92 8.78
C GLY A 136 -4.18 29.19 7.82
N SER A 137 -3.10 28.59 8.33
CA SER A 137 -2.19 27.77 7.53
C SER A 137 -2.72 26.34 7.38
N ILE A 138 -2.47 25.73 6.23
CA ILE A 138 -2.73 24.30 6.02
C ILE A 138 -1.65 23.53 6.76
N GLU A 139 -2.05 22.67 7.70
CA GLU A 139 -1.14 21.80 8.43
C GLU A 139 -1.55 20.35 8.23
N ALA A 140 -0.57 19.44 8.20
CA ALA A 140 -0.85 18.02 8.28
C ALA A 140 -1.58 17.72 9.60
N THR A 141 -2.52 16.77 9.58
CA THR A 141 -3.20 16.32 10.79
C THR A 141 -2.16 15.76 11.76
N ARG A 142 -1.93 16.48 12.86
CA ARG A 142 -1.03 16.06 13.95
C ARG A 142 -1.79 16.13 15.27
N CYS A 143 -1.28 15.41 16.27
CA CYS A 143 -1.73 15.65 17.64
C CYS A 143 -1.58 17.14 17.96
N SER A 144 -2.63 17.73 18.55
CA SER A 144 -2.57 19.12 19.00
C SER A 144 -1.36 19.28 19.93
N LEU A 145 -0.55 20.33 19.72
CA LEU A 145 0.53 20.69 20.63
C LEU A 145 0.01 21.07 22.03
N GLU A 146 -1.30 21.31 22.15
CA GLU A 146 -1.95 21.64 23.42
C GLU A 146 -2.36 20.40 24.22
N ILE A 147 -2.32 19.20 23.62
CA ILE A 147 -2.74 17.95 24.27
C ILE A 147 -1.54 17.01 24.39
N ASP A 148 -0.90 17.03 25.55
CA ASP A 148 0.16 16.09 25.90
C ASP A 148 -0.41 14.72 26.29
N GLY A 149 -0.01 13.68 25.56
CA GLY A 149 -0.31 12.30 25.92
C GLY A 149 0.61 11.80 27.04
N ARG A 150 0.04 11.15 28.06
CA ARG A 150 0.83 10.48 29.11
C ARG A 150 1.07 9.03 28.73
N LEU A 151 2.35 8.63 28.63
CA LEU A 151 2.71 7.22 28.47
C LEU A 151 2.30 6.45 29.74
N LEU A 152 1.31 5.57 29.62
CA LEU A 152 0.96 4.63 30.69
C LEU A 152 1.86 3.41 30.55
N ILE A 153 2.83 3.28 31.46
CA ILE A 153 3.62 2.05 31.61
C ILE A 153 2.78 1.08 32.45
N PRO A 154 2.43 -0.12 31.95
CA PRO A 154 1.67 -1.09 32.73
C PRO A 154 2.56 -1.71 33.81
N GLY A 155 2.15 -1.57 35.08
CA GLY A 155 2.74 -2.28 36.22
C GLY A 155 3.57 -1.39 37.15
N GLY A 156 2.91 -0.86 38.18
CA GLY A 156 3.51 -0.50 39.46
C GLY A 156 2.89 -1.37 40.54
#